data_AF-A0A6P0XX07-F1
#
_entry.id   AF-A0A6P0XX07-F1
#
_cell.length_a   1.000
_cell.length_b   1.000
_cell.length_c   1.000
_cell.angle_alpha   90.00
_cell.angle_beta   90.00
_cell.angle_gamma   90.00
#
_symmetry.space_group_name_H-M   'P 1'
#
loop_
_entity.id
_entity.type
_entity.pdbx_description
1 polymer ?
#
loop_
_entity_poly.entity_id
_entity_poly.type
_entity_poly.pdbx_seq_one_letter_code
_entity_poly.pdbx_strand_id
1 'polypeptide(L)'
;CYPRATFETTITRETINQFYLFNPRNLYQNFIVGVNGGDRPLFTYLGPLMPNLGNAVYSNTGAISPLFNDPDLQVIGLGSRIFLGGGIGYITWEGTQHFPLQKRLPNRTPIGPAATLALIGDAKQMQSKWVRGCYFKNHGPSIMLGVGIPLPVLNEKVVANCTIQDQDIVAPVVDFSIPRRVRPTFGLVSYAQLKSGRIKIEGKLVRSAPLASIFLSHQIALELKQWIEAGEFTLTESVAPIPMNRTFLPFLES
;
A
#
# COMPACT_ATOMS: atom_id res chain seq x y z
N CYS A 1 18.77 15.00 41.66
CA CYS A 1 17.42 14.80 41.11
C CYS A 1 16.86 13.50 41.66
N TYR A 2 15.93 13.56 42.61
CA TYR A 2 15.22 12.37 43.08
C TYR A 2 14.07 12.08 42.09
N PRO A 3 14.02 10.91 41.44
CA PRO A 3 12.90 10.57 40.57
C PRO A 3 11.61 10.44 41.39
N ARG A 4 10.49 10.90 40.82
CA ARG A 4 9.17 10.64 41.41
C ARG A 4 8.89 9.14 41.33
N ALA A 5 8.31 8.57 42.38
CA ALA A 5 7.93 7.15 42.42
C ALA A 5 6.76 6.84 41.46
N THR A 6 5.87 7.82 41.24
CA THR A 6 4.72 7.70 40.33
C THR A 6 4.45 9.04 39.64
N PHE A 7 3.95 8.98 38.41
CA PHE A 7 3.52 10.14 37.64
C PHE A 7 2.34 9.73 36.75
N GLU A 8 1.22 10.43 36.94
CA GLU A 8 0.01 10.26 36.15
C GLU A 8 -0.25 11.56 35.39
N THR A 9 -0.47 11.46 34.08
CA THR A 9 -0.76 12.62 33.24
C THR A 9 -1.54 12.20 32.01
N THR A 10 -2.18 13.16 31.36
CA THR A 10 -2.84 12.96 30.07
C THR A 10 -1.93 13.41 28.95
N ILE A 11 -1.71 12.52 27.99
CA ILE A 11 -0.95 12.84 26.77
C ILE A 11 -1.93 13.20 25.66
N THR A 12 -1.75 14.39 25.09
CA THR A 12 -2.42 14.86 23.88
C THR A 12 -1.37 15.16 22.81
N ARG A 13 -1.80 15.35 21.57
CA ARG A 13 -0.94 15.73 20.45
C ARG A 13 -0.23 17.07 20.72
N GLU A 14 -0.87 17.95 21.46
CA GLU A 14 -0.40 19.29 21.80
C GLU A 14 0.58 19.29 22.98
N THR A 15 0.46 18.32 23.91
CA THR A 15 1.27 18.27 25.14
C THR A 15 2.58 17.49 24.99
N ILE A 16 2.89 16.95 23.82
CA ILE A 16 4.17 16.31 23.52
C ILE A 16 4.93 17.07 22.45
N ASN A 17 6.26 17.15 22.65
CA ASN A 17 7.15 17.89 21.76
C ASN A 17 7.25 17.18 20.40
N GLN A 18 7.62 15.90 20.41
CA GLN A 18 7.76 15.08 19.22
C GLN A 18 6.65 14.05 19.14
N PHE A 19 5.89 14.10 18.06
CA PHE A 19 4.96 13.05 17.69
C PHE A 19 5.03 12.83 16.18
N TYR A 20 5.75 11.80 15.78
CA TYR A 20 5.89 11.41 14.39
C TYR A 20 5.44 9.96 14.22
N LEU A 21 4.85 9.68 13.06
CA LEU A 21 4.48 8.34 12.66
C LEU A 21 5.57 7.80 11.74
N PHE A 22 6.36 6.87 12.24
CA PHE A 22 7.25 6.06 11.41
C PHE A 22 6.58 4.73 11.08
N ASN A 23 6.47 4.43 9.80
CA ASN A 23 5.91 3.16 9.36
C ASN A 23 6.85 2.50 8.32
N PRO A 24 7.57 1.43 8.74
CA PRO A 24 8.62 0.81 7.95
C PRO A 24 8.10 -0.07 6.79
N ARG A 25 6.79 -0.12 6.56
CA ARG A 25 6.18 -0.93 5.51
C ARG A 25 4.86 -0.31 5.05
N ASN A 26 4.91 0.47 3.98
CA ASN A 26 3.76 1.00 3.27
C ASN A 26 3.91 0.85 1.76
N LEU A 27 2.88 1.32 1.04
CA LEU A 27 2.87 1.50 -0.40
C LEU A 27 3.52 0.33 -1.12
N TYR A 28 2.81 -0.79 -1.13
CA TYR A 28 3.17 -1.92 -1.96
C TYR A 28 2.92 -1.57 -3.43
N GLN A 29 3.95 -1.76 -4.27
CA GLN A 29 3.85 -1.50 -5.71
C GLN A 29 2.75 -2.32 -6.35
N ASN A 30 2.68 -3.59 -5.98
CA ASN A 30 1.54 -4.46 -6.22
C ASN A 30 1.36 -5.37 -5.01
N PHE A 31 0.26 -6.09 -4.94
CA PHE A 31 -0.07 -6.98 -3.85
C PHE A 31 -0.65 -8.29 -4.39
N ILE A 32 -1.46 -8.94 -3.58
CA ILE A 32 -2.15 -10.19 -3.89
C ILE A 32 -3.66 -10.04 -3.69
N VAL A 33 -4.43 -10.96 -4.27
CA VAL A 33 -5.86 -11.12 -4.00
C VAL A 33 -6.02 -12.34 -3.09
N GLY A 34 -6.46 -12.12 -1.85
CA GLY A 34 -6.68 -13.19 -0.88
C GLY A 34 -8.04 -13.84 -1.07
N VAL A 35 -8.06 -15.16 -1.14
CA VAL A 35 -9.28 -16.00 -1.14
C VAL A 35 -9.13 -17.15 -0.15
N ASN A 36 -10.22 -17.89 0.08
CA ASN A 36 -10.23 -19.04 0.98
C ASN A 36 -10.95 -20.22 0.33
N GLY A 37 -10.21 -21.20 -0.16
CA GLY A 37 -10.73 -22.45 -0.72
C GLY A 37 -11.14 -23.49 0.32
N GLY A 38 -10.82 -23.26 1.60
CA GLY A 38 -11.12 -24.18 2.70
C GLY A 38 -12.57 -24.15 3.18
N ASP A 39 -12.85 -24.94 4.21
CA ASP A 39 -14.19 -25.16 4.79
C ASP A 39 -14.52 -24.24 5.97
N ARG A 40 -13.54 -23.50 6.50
CA ARG A 40 -13.69 -22.62 7.67
C ARG A 40 -13.34 -21.16 7.36
N PRO A 41 -13.98 -20.17 8.01
CA PRO A 41 -13.59 -18.77 7.88
C PRO A 41 -12.15 -18.52 8.33
N LEU A 42 -11.42 -17.70 7.57
CA LEU A 42 -10.08 -17.24 7.92
C LEU A 42 -10.12 -15.76 8.31
N PHE A 43 -9.41 -15.41 9.38
CA PHE A 43 -9.27 -14.04 9.84
C PHE A 43 -7.85 -13.57 9.56
N THR A 44 -7.71 -12.57 8.69
CA THR A 44 -6.41 -12.18 8.14
C THR A 44 -6.19 -10.66 8.23
N TYR A 45 -5.00 -10.21 7.85
CA TYR A 45 -4.71 -8.78 7.68
C TYR A 45 -5.49 -8.14 6.51
N LEU A 46 -6.10 -8.95 5.63
CA LEU A 46 -7.05 -8.49 4.61
C LEU A 46 -8.49 -8.43 5.14
N GLY A 47 -8.72 -8.79 6.41
CA GLY A 47 -10.05 -9.03 6.96
C GLY A 47 -10.51 -10.48 6.78
N PRO A 48 -11.82 -10.74 6.94
CA PRO A 48 -12.38 -12.10 6.88
C PRO A 48 -12.41 -12.64 5.46
N LEU A 49 -11.88 -13.86 5.27
CA LEU A 49 -12.01 -14.63 4.04
C LEU A 49 -12.95 -15.82 4.29
N MET A 50 -14.07 -15.81 3.59
CA MET A 50 -15.17 -16.75 3.74
C MET A 50 -14.85 -18.07 3.02
N PRO A 51 -15.22 -19.21 3.64
CA PRO A 51 -14.91 -20.53 3.10
C PRO A 51 -15.53 -20.76 1.73
N ASN A 52 -15.02 -21.78 1.02
CA ASN A 52 -15.48 -22.20 -0.30
C ASN A 52 -15.47 -21.06 -1.33
N LEU A 53 -14.44 -20.22 -1.34
CA LEU A 53 -14.31 -19.04 -2.20
C LEU A 53 -15.50 -18.08 -2.06
N GLY A 54 -15.93 -17.80 -0.82
CA GLY A 54 -17.08 -16.92 -0.57
C GLY A 54 -16.83 -15.44 -0.90
N ASN A 55 -15.57 -15.00 -0.81
CA ASN A 55 -15.13 -13.67 -1.20
C ASN A 55 -13.66 -13.64 -1.61
N ALA A 56 -13.28 -12.55 -2.28
CA ALA A 56 -11.93 -12.20 -2.66
C ALA A 56 -11.62 -10.79 -2.16
N VAL A 57 -10.49 -10.60 -1.48
CA VAL A 57 -10.10 -9.29 -0.95
C VAL A 57 -8.74 -8.87 -1.49
N TYR A 58 -8.61 -7.61 -1.90
CA TYR A 58 -7.37 -7.02 -2.43
C TYR A 58 -7.12 -5.66 -1.78
N SER A 59 -5.87 -5.21 -1.68
CA SER A 59 -5.54 -3.99 -0.91
C SER A 59 -5.06 -2.81 -1.74
N ASN A 60 -4.58 -3.01 -2.96
CA ASN A 60 -4.05 -1.93 -3.79
C ASN A 60 -5.18 -1.27 -4.61
N THR A 61 -5.03 0.03 -4.88
CA THR A 61 -6.02 0.88 -5.54
C THR A 61 -5.95 0.84 -7.07
N GLY A 62 -5.04 0.07 -7.64
CA GLY A 62 -4.88 -0.10 -9.09
C GLY A 62 -4.21 1.11 -9.73
N ALA A 63 -4.71 1.57 -10.87
CA ALA A 63 -4.10 2.61 -11.70
C ALA A 63 -3.77 3.92 -10.96
N ILE A 64 -4.52 4.28 -9.91
CA ILE A 64 -4.24 5.49 -9.12
C ILE A 64 -3.06 5.33 -8.13
N SER A 65 -2.60 4.10 -7.88
CA SER A 65 -1.49 3.87 -6.95
C SER A 65 -0.18 4.43 -7.51
N PRO A 66 0.57 5.25 -6.75
CA PRO A 66 1.71 5.99 -7.27
C PRO A 66 2.82 5.08 -7.83
N LEU A 67 3.04 3.92 -7.20
CA LEU A 67 4.12 3.01 -7.59
C LEU A 67 3.86 2.23 -8.90
N PHE A 68 2.61 2.17 -9.38
CA PHE A 68 2.34 1.64 -10.73
C PHE A 68 2.65 2.68 -11.82
N ASN A 69 2.55 3.96 -11.48
CA ASN A 69 2.83 5.08 -12.37
C ASN A 69 4.33 5.45 -12.39
N ASP A 70 5.13 4.81 -11.52
CA ASP A 70 6.59 4.80 -11.58
C ASP A 70 7.11 3.35 -11.45
N PRO A 71 6.87 2.49 -12.46
CA PRO A 71 7.03 1.05 -12.34
C PRO A 71 8.47 0.59 -12.06
N ASP A 72 9.46 1.38 -12.51
CA ASP A 72 10.88 1.11 -12.33
C ASP A 72 11.53 2.03 -11.26
N LEU A 73 10.74 2.76 -10.46
CA LEU A 73 11.17 3.69 -9.40
C LEU A 73 12.21 4.73 -9.87
N GLN A 74 11.94 5.35 -11.03
CA GLN A 74 12.83 6.33 -11.65
C GLN A 74 12.71 7.73 -11.02
N VAL A 75 11.56 8.02 -10.41
CA VAL A 75 11.21 9.36 -9.90
C VAL A 75 10.99 9.32 -8.39
N ILE A 76 10.36 8.26 -7.90
CA ILE A 76 10.09 8.05 -6.47
C ILE A 76 11.36 7.51 -5.81
N GLY A 77 11.88 8.25 -4.83
CA GLY A 77 13.10 7.87 -4.12
C GLY A 77 13.12 8.32 -2.67
N LEU A 78 14.28 8.15 -2.02
CA LEU A 78 14.50 8.60 -0.65
C LEU A 78 14.39 10.13 -0.60
N GLY A 79 13.80 10.65 0.47
CA GLY A 79 13.62 12.09 0.67
C GLY A 79 12.49 12.71 -0.16
N SER A 80 11.82 11.96 -1.04
CA SER A 80 10.63 12.48 -1.73
C SER A 80 9.57 12.90 -0.71
N ARG A 81 9.14 14.17 -0.81
CA ARG A 81 8.04 14.74 -0.03
C ARG A 81 6.73 14.15 -0.49
N ILE A 82 5.87 13.77 0.46
CA ILE A 82 4.60 13.09 0.19
C ILE A 82 3.46 13.66 1.04
N PHE A 83 2.24 13.46 0.58
CA PHE A 83 1.05 13.56 1.43
C PHE A 83 1.01 12.32 2.33
N LEU A 84 0.98 12.51 3.64
CA LEU A 84 0.90 11.42 4.61
C LEU A 84 -0.10 11.77 5.72
N GLY A 85 -1.23 11.07 5.73
CA GLY A 85 -2.23 11.22 6.80
C GLY A 85 -2.86 12.60 6.91
N GLY A 86 -2.87 13.42 5.84
CA GLY A 86 -3.35 14.81 5.92
C GLY A 86 -2.32 15.84 6.31
N GLY A 87 -1.05 15.43 6.43
CA GLY A 87 0.08 16.34 6.61
C GLY A 87 1.21 15.99 5.64
N ILE A 88 2.38 16.59 5.88
CA ILE A 88 3.60 16.32 5.10
C ILE A 88 4.35 15.14 5.70
N GLY A 89 4.76 14.22 4.83
CA GLY A 89 5.67 13.14 5.15
C GLY A 89 6.80 13.02 4.14
N TYR A 90 7.66 12.02 4.36
CA TYR A 90 8.80 11.71 3.51
C TYR A 90 8.98 10.20 3.38
N ILE A 91 9.49 9.79 2.22
CA ILE A 91 10.03 8.45 2.02
C ILE A 91 11.41 8.39 2.67
N THR A 92 11.60 7.50 3.64
CA THR A 92 12.87 7.42 4.37
C THR A 92 13.79 6.32 3.87
N TRP A 93 13.23 5.25 3.30
CA TRP A 93 13.97 4.07 2.84
C TRP A 93 13.09 3.14 1.99
N GLU A 94 13.64 2.04 1.47
CA GLU A 94 12.79 0.90 1.10
C GLU A 94 12.01 0.36 2.32
N GLY A 95 10.79 -0.09 2.08
CA GLY A 95 10.01 -0.75 3.11
C GLY A 95 10.54 -2.15 3.42
N THR A 96 10.19 -2.70 4.56
CA THR A 96 10.36 -4.13 4.78
C THR A 96 9.48 -4.91 3.80
N GLN A 97 9.92 -6.09 3.35
CA GLN A 97 9.35 -6.82 2.20
C GLN A 97 9.54 -6.13 0.83
N HIS A 98 10.55 -5.29 0.68
CA HIS A 98 10.93 -4.75 -0.63
C HIS A 98 11.73 -5.80 -1.44
N PHE A 99 11.17 -6.29 -2.54
CA PHE A 99 11.84 -7.23 -3.46
C PHE A 99 11.38 -7.02 -4.92
N PRO A 100 11.87 -5.97 -5.60
CA PRO A 100 11.32 -5.47 -6.87
C PRO A 100 11.68 -6.33 -8.08
N LEU A 101 12.55 -7.33 -7.94
CA LEU A 101 12.93 -8.30 -8.98
C LEU A 101 11.85 -9.38 -9.21
N GLN A 102 10.58 -8.98 -9.20
CA GLN A 102 9.46 -9.84 -9.57
C GLN A 102 9.27 -9.93 -11.08
N LYS A 103 8.54 -10.96 -11.51
CA LYS A 103 8.02 -11.04 -12.87
C LYS A 103 7.14 -9.83 -13.17
N ARG A 104 7.34 -9.22 -14.33
CA ARG A 104 6.65 -8.02 -14.81
C ARG A 104 5.93 -8.29 -16.12
N LEU A 105 4.88 -7.52 -16.37
CA LEU A 105 4.20 -7.44 -17.66
C LEU A 105 5.03 -6.61 -18.68
N PRO A 106 4.69 -6.63 -19.98
CA PRO A 106 5.37 -5.80 -20.99
C PRO A 106 5.38 -4.30 -20.65
N ASN A 107 4.34 -3.80 -19.99
CA ASN A 107 4.22 -2.43 -19.48
C ASN A 107 5.03 -2.17 -18.20
N ARG A 108 5.94 -3.07 -17.82
CA ARG A 108 6.84 -3.00 -16.64
C ARG A 108 6.15 -3.12 -15.28
N THR A 109 4.83 -3.13 -15.18
CA THR A 109 4.13 -3.35 -13.90
C THR A 109 4.41 -4.77 -13.36
N PRO A 110 4.68 -4.93 -12.05
CA PRO A 110 4.93 -6.25 -11.47
C PRO A 110 3.63 -7.04 -11.37
N ILE A 111 3.71 -8.35 -11.54
CA ILE A 111 2.55 -9.25 -11.48
C ILE A 111 2.11 -9.53 -10.05
N GLY A 112 3.00 -9.40 -9.06
CA GLY A 112 2.73 -9.62 -7.63
C GLY A 112 3.53 -8.68 -6.73
N PRO A 113 3.65 -8.94 -5.42
CA PRO A 113 4.30 -8.02 -4.48
C PRO A 113 5.73 -7.70 -4.88
N ALA A 114 6.09 -6.42 -4.96
CA ALA A 114 7.39 -5.99 -5.47
C ALA A 114 8.03 -4.94 -4.54
N ALA A 115 8.10 -3.68 -4.96
CA ALA A 115 8.62 -2.62 -4.11
C ALA A 115 7.66 -2.27 -2.97
N THR A 116 8.22 -1.91 -1.81
CA THR A 116 7.55 -1.25 -0.70
C THR A 116 8.36 -0.05 -0.24
N LEU A 117 7.73 0.88 0.48
CA LEU A 117 8.36 2.11 0.99
C LEU A 117 8.25 2.22 2.51
N ALA A 118 9.29 2.74 3.15
CA ALA A 118 9.26 3.18 4.54
C ALA A 118 8.95 4.68 4.59
N LEU A 119 7.99 5.06 5.42
CA LEU A 119 7.46 6.43 5.48
C LEU A 119 7.62 7.01 6.88
N ILE A 120 7.90 8.30 6.95
CA ILE A 120 7.82 9.09 8.19
C ILE A 120 7.00 10.35 7.95
N GLY A 121 6.26 10.81 8.95
CA GLY A 121 5.65 12.14 8.91
C GLY A 121 5.31 12.69 10.29
N ASP A 122 5.07 13.99 10.32
CA ASP A 122 4.66 14.68 11.53
C ASP A 122 3.22 14.33 11.87
N ALA A 123 3.04 13.51 12.90
CA ALA A 123 1.71 13.08 13.34
C ALA A 123 0.91 14.22 13.97
N LYS A 124 1.56 15.34 14.34
CA LYS A 124 0.87 16.53 14.81
C LYS A 124 0.03 17.19 13.72
N GLN A 125 0.44 17.07 12.46
CA GLN A 125 -0.27 17.62 11.29
C GLN A 125 -1.34 16.66 10.73
N MET A 126 -1.30 15.39 11.13
CA MET A 126 -2.21 14.39 10.60
C MET A 126 -3.67 14.63 11.04
N GLN A 127 -4.59 14.25 10.17
CA GLN A 127 -6.03 14.42 10.36
C GLN A 127 -6.72 13.06 10.45
N SER A 128 -7.69 12.93 11.36
CA SER A 128 -8.43 11.68 11.60
C SER A 128 -9.23 11.20 10.38
N LYS A 129 -9.49 12.06 9.39
CA LYS A 129 -10.06 11.68 8.08
C LYS A 129 -9.13 10.70 7.33
N TRP A 130 -7.83 10.89 7.46
CA TRP A 130 -6.79 10.18 6.69
C TRP A 130 -6.03 9.14 7.52
N VAL A 131 -6.16 9.20 8.84
CA VAL A 131 -5.52 8.28 9.77
C VAL A 131 -6.59 7.67 10.67
N ARG A 132 -6.87 6.37 10.47
CA ARG A 132 -7.87 5.64 11.25
C ARG A 132 -7.25 4.41 11.88
N GLY A 133 -7.25 4.36 13.21
CA GLY A 133 -7.06 3.09 13.91
C GLY A 133 -8.20 2.13 13.58
N CYS A 134 -7.88 0.87 13.36
CA CYS A 134 -8.85 -0.18 13.11
C CYS A 134 -8.44 -1.48 13.82
N TYR A 135 -9.38 -2.42 13.91
CA TYR A 135 -9.14 -3.73 14.51
C TYR A 135 -9.71 -4.80 13.60
N PHE A 136 -8.84 -5.71 13.14
CA PHE A 136 -9.25 -6.88 12.40
C PHE A 136 -9.50 -8.01 13.39
N LYS A 137 -10.76 -8.48 13.45
CA LYS A 137 -11.19 -9.58 14.33
C LYS A 137 -10.22 -10.76 14.22
N ASN A 138 -9.72 -11.25 15.35
CA ASN A 138 -8.77 -12.37 15.46
C ASN A 138 -7.43 -12.20 14.73
N HIS A 139 -7.13 -11.01 14.22
CA HIS A 139 -5.84 -10.70 13.60
C HIS A 139 -5.08 -9.63 14.40
N GLY A 140 -5.76 -8.55 14.81
CA GLY A 140 -5.21 -7.55 15.72
C GLY A 140 -5.46 -6.10 15.32
N PRO A 141 -4.89 -5.15 16.07
CA PRO A 141 -4.96 -3.74 15.77
C PRO A 141 -4.19 -3.42 14.49
N SER A 142 -4.67 -2.42 13.76
CA SER A 142 -4.06 -1.93 12.53
C SER A 142 -4.40 -0.45 12.33
N ILE A 143 -3.89 0.12 11.23
CA ILE A 143 -4.09 1.52 10.87
C ILE A 143 -4.39 1.62 9.38
N MET A 144 -5.45 2.34 9.03
CA MET A 144 -5.71 2.80 7.66
C MET A 144 -5.11 4.18 7.50
N LEU A 145 -4.22 4.31 6.52
CA LEU A 145 -3.38 5.49 6.33
C LEU A 145 -3.51 6.00 4.89
N GLY A 146 -3.91 7.25 4.74
CA GLY A 146 -3.91 7.95 3.45
C GLY A 146 -2.49 8.36 3.06
N VAL A 147 -2.06 7.98 1.86
CA VAL A 147 -0.76 8.34 1.30
C VAL A 147 -0.93 8.79 -0.15
N GLY A 148 -0.29 9.90 -0.51
CA GLY A 148 -0.25 10.41 -1.89
C GLY A 148 1.17 10.84 -2.25
N ILE A 149 1.61 10.48 -3.45
CA ILE A 149 2.94 10.87 -3.97
C ILE A 149 2.71 11.64 -5.26
N PRO A 150 3.16 12.90 -5.35
CA PRO A 150 3.13 13.62 -6.62
C PRO A 150 4.26 13.12 -7.53
N LEU A 151 3.96 12.96 -8.82
CA LEU A 151 4.94 12.55 -9.81
C LEU A 151 5.36 13.78 -10.63
N PRO A 152 6.58 14.34 -10.44
CA PRO A 152 7.07 15.42 -11.27
C PRO A 152 7.21 14.97 -12.72
N VAL A 153 6.62 15.73 -13.64
CA VAL A 153 6.69 15.46 -15.09
C VAL A 153 8.05 15.92 -15.62
N LEU A 154 9.07 15.10 -15.40
CA LEU A 154 10.45 15.41 -15.79
C LEU A 154 10.73 15.14 -17.28
N ASN A 155 9.96 14.22 -17.89
CA ASN A 155 10.07 13.83 -19.29
C ASN A 155 8.80 13.08 -19.73
N GLU A 156 8.71 12.79 -21.04
CA GLU A 156 7.58 12.08 -21.65
C GLU A 156 7.39 10.66 -21.10
N LYS A 157 8.46 9.99 -20.63
CA LYS A 157 8.38 8.64 -20.06
C LYS A 157 7.56 8.62 -18.78
N VAL A 158 7.69 9.65 -17.94
CA VAL A 158 6.87 9.79 -16.71
C VAL A 158 5.40 9.90 -17.08
N VAL A 159 5.06 10.73 -18.07
CA VAL A 159 3.68 10.88 -18.55
C VAL A 159 3.15 9.55 -19.09
N ALA A 160 3.93 8.85 -19.92
CA ALA A 160 3.54 7.56 -20.49
C ALA A 160 3.32 6.49 -19.41
N ASN A 161 4.13 6.46 -18.34
CA ASN A 161 3.91 5.56 -17.22
C ASN A 161 2.61 5.90 -16.45
N CYS A 162 2.22 7.19 -16.43
CA CYS A 162 1.00 7.66 -15.78
C CYS A 162 -0.29 7.35 -16.55
N THR A 163 -0.22 6.81 -17.77
CA THR A 163 -1.41 6.45 -18.56
C THR A 163 -1.92 5.03 -18.30
N ILE A 164 -1.31 4.31 -17.35
CA ILE A 164 -1.65 2.93 -17.03
C ILE A 164 -3.12 2.83 -16.58
N GLN A 165 -3.84 1.81 -17.07
CA GLN A 165 -5.23 1.58 -16.68
C GLN A 165 -5.37 0.31 -15.84
N ASP A 166 -6.49 0.19 -15.12
CA ASP A 166 -6.74 -0.97 -14.26
C ASP A 166 -6.79 -2.31 -15.00
N GLN A 167 -7.08 -2.30 -16.31
CA GLN A 167 -7.06 -3.48 -17.17
C GLN A 167 -5.63 -3.95 -17.48
N ASP A 168 -4.66 -3.05 -17.42
CA ASP A 168 -3.26 -3.32 -17.75
C ASP A 168 -2.45 -3.81 -16.54
N ILE A 169 -3.08 -3.83 -15.36
CA ILE A 169 -2.45 -4.21 -14.09
C ILE A 169 -3.13 -5.48 -13.59
N VAL A 170 -2.33 -6.45 -13.17
CA VAL A 170 -2.83 -7.73 -12.64
C VAL A 170 -2.29 -8.01 -11.25
N ALA A 171 -2.99 -8.85 -10.49
CA ALA A 171 -2.54 -9.39 -9.21
C ALA A 171 -2.81 -10.90 -9.14
N PRO A 172 -2.00 -11.69 -8.42
CA PRO A 172 -2.21 -13.12 -8.30
C PRO A 172 -3.30 -13.40 -7.27
N VAL A 173 -4.14 -14.38 -7.58
CA VAL A 173 -5.17 -14.88 -6.66
C VAL A 173 -4.57 -15.99 -5.81
N VAL A 174 -4.52 -15.80 -4.50
CA VAL A 174 -3.79 -16.66 -3.55
C VAL A 174 -4.77 -17.26 -2.54
N ASP A 175 -4.76 -18.59 -2.41
CA ASP A 175 -5.56 -19.27 -1.40
C ASP A 175 -4.90 -19.23 -0.01
N PHE A 176 -5.55 -18.61 0.95
CA PHE A 176 -5.10 -18.52 2.34
C PHE A 176 -5.38 -19.77 3.17
N SER A 177 -6.23 -20.68 2.68
CA SER A 177 -6.55 -21.94 3.36
C SER A 177 -5.36 -22.91 3.38
N ILE A 178 -4.44 -22.75 2.43
CA ILE A 178 -3.27 -23.62 2.28
C ILE A 178 -2.15 -23.04 3.16
N PRO A 179 -1.73 -23.73 4.25
CA PRO A 179 -0.74 -23.24 5.19
C PRO A 179 0.69 -23.46 4.66
N ARG A 180 0.93 -23.09 3.40
CA ARG A 180 2.25 -23.11 2.76
C ARG A 180 2.71 -21.70 2.45
N ARG A 181 4.02 -21.50 2.43
CA ARG A 181 4.64 -20.22 2.06
C ARG A 181 4.51 -19.94 0.56
N VAL A 182 4.71 -20.97 -0.26
CA VAL A 182 4.35 -20.98 -1.68
C VAL A 182 2.95 -21.55 -1.80
N ARG A 183 1.98 -20.68 -2.06
CA ARG A 183 0.57 -21.04 -2.19
C ARG A 183 0.23 -21.25 -3.66
N PRO A 184 -0.56 -22.28 -4.00
CA PRO A 184 -1.17 -22.38 -5.31
C PRO A 184 -1.90 -21.08 -5.64
N THR A 185 -1.70 -20.59 -6.86
CA THR A 185 -2.41 -19.41 -7.35
C THR A 185 -3.53 -19.86 -8.27
N PHE A 186 -4.72 -19.27 -8.16
CA PHE A 186 -5.81 -19.46 -9.13
C PHE A 186 -5.60 -18.66 -10.43
N GLY A 187 -4.36 -18.22 -10.70
CA GLY A 187 -4.01 -17.36 -11.82
C GLY A 187 -3.96 -15.88 -11.46
N LEU A 188 -4.04 -15.06 -12.50
CA LEU A 188 -3.95 -13.60 -12.42
C LEU A 188 -5.31 -12.98 -12.75
N VAL A 189 -5.66 -11.92 -12.05
CA VAL A 189 -6.85 -11.10 -12.33
C VAL A 189 -6.45 -9.64 -12.48
N SER A 190 -7.10 -8.93 -13.39
CA SER A 190 -6.87 -7.50 -13.58
C SER A 190 -7.52 -6.67 -12.47
N TYR A 191 -6.99 -5.48 -12.19
CA TYR A 191 -7.63 -4.54 -11.28
C TYR A 191 -8.99 -4.07 -11.81
N ALA A 192 -9.19 -4.04 -13.13
CA ALA A 192 -10.50 -3.74 -13.74
C ALA A 192 -11.55 -4.78 -13.34
N GLN A 193 -11.20 -6.07 -13.41
CA GLN A 193 -12.06 -7.15 -12.94
C GLN A 193 -12.32 -7.04 -11.43
N LEU A 194 -11.29 -6.78 -10.63
CA LEU A 194 -11.44 -6.62 -9.18
C LEU A 194 -12.38 -5.45 -8.82
N LYS A 195 -12.30 -4.33 -9.54
CA LYS A 195 -13.14 -3.15 -9.36
C LYS A 195 -14.57 -3.33 -9.87
N SER A 196 -14.83 -4.30 -10.74
CA SER A 196 -16.21 -4.68 -11.12
C SER A 196 -17.02 -5.27 -9.95
N GLY A 197 -16.36 -5.65 -8.85
CA GLY A 197 -16.97 -6.22 -7.65
C GLY A 197 -17.19 -7.74 -7.72
N ARG A 198 -16.88 -8.38 -8.85
CA ARG A 198 -16.91 -9.85 -8.99
C ARG A 198 -15.81 -10.37 -9.92
N ILE A 199 -15.23 -11.51 -9.58
CA ILE A 199 -14.24 -12.22 -10.40
C ILE A 199 -14.63 -13.70 -10.55
N LYS A 200 -14.16 -14.35 -11.62
CA LYS A 200 -14.38 -15.78 -11.85
C LYS A 200 -13.16 -16.58 -11.40
N ILE A 201 -13.36 -17.53 -10.49
CA ILE A 201 -12.32 -18.43 -9.97
C ILE A 201 -12.84 -19.85 -10.15
N GLU A 202 -12.14 -20.69 -10.91
CA GLU A 202 -12.53 -22.10 -11.17
C GLU A 202 -14.01 -22.28 -11.57
N GLY A 203 -14.50 -21.42 -12.46
CA GLY A 203 -15.91 -21.48 -12.89
C GLY A 203 -16.89 -20.75 -11.97
N LYS A 204 -16.53 -20.50 -10.70
CA LYS A 204 -17.37 -19.84 -9.69
C LYS A 204 -17.24 -18.33 -9.74
N LEU A 205 -18.36 -17.62 -9.57
CA LEU A 205 -18.38 -16.17 -9.42
C LEU A 205 -18.19 -15.78 -7.96
N VAL A 206 -17.13 -15.02 -7.67
CA VAL A 206 -16.70 -14.64 -6.31
C VAL A 206 -16.76 -13.13 -6.17
N ARG A 207 -17.37 -12.64 -5.07
CA ARG A 207 -17.43 -11.20 -4.79
C ARG A 207 -16.03 -10.68 -4.45
N SER A 208 -15.59 -9.63 -5.14
CA SER A 208 -14.34 -8.94 -4.85
C SER A 208 -14.60 -7.65 -4.05
N ALA A 209 -13.75 -7.37 -3.07
CA ALA A 209 -13.82 -6.13 -2.29
C ALA A 209 -12.42 -5.54 -2.06
N PRO A 210 -12.25 -4.21 -2.24
CA PRO A 210 -11.01 -3.54 -1.89
C PRO A 210 -10.92 -3.32 -0.37
N LEU A 211 -9.72 -3.46 0.19
CA LEU A 211 -9.39 -3.06 1.55
C LEU A 211 -9.09 -1.55 1.63
N ALA A 212 -8.43 -1.01 0.61
CA ALA A 212 -8.18 0.43 0.50
C ALA A 212 -9.38 1.15 -0.13
N SER A 213 -9.68 2.34 0.37
CA SER A 213 -10.77 3.16 -0.17
C SER A 213 -10.33 3.89 -1.43
N ILE A 214 -10.80 3.43 -2.59
CA ILE A 214 -10.55 4.08 -3.89
C ILE A 214 -11.10 5.52 -3.89
N PHE A 215 -12.28 5.73 -3.30
CA PHE A 215 -12.86 7.07 -3.16
C PHE A 215 -11.92 8.01 -2.41
N LEU A 216 -11.39 7.58 -1.25
CA LEU A 216 -10.44 8.41 -0.48
C LEU A 216 -9.12 8.62 -1.22
N SER A 217 -8.65 7.66 -2.03
CA SER A 217 -7.46 7.85 -2.87
C SER A 217 -7.64 8.97 -3.90
N HIS A 218 -8.82 9.07 -4.53
CA HIS A 218 -9.12 10.21 -5.42
C HIS A 218 -9.16 11.54 -4.67
N GLN A 219 -9.72 11.55 -3.46
CA GLN A 219 -9.76 12.76 -2.63
C GLN A 219 -8.34 13.20 -2.21
N ILE A 220 -7.44 12.27 -1.90
CA ILE A 220 -6.02 12.59 -1.63
C ILE A 220 -5.37 13.21 -2.86
N ALA A 221 -5.59 12.65 -4.06
CA ALA A 221 -5.02 13.19 -5.28
C ALA A 221 -5.50 14.63 -5.55
N LEU A 222 -6.78 14.93 -5.28
CA LEU A 222 -7.34 16.28 -5.41
C LEU A 222 -6.77 17.24 -4.35
N GLU A 223 -6.69 16.83 -3.08
CA GLU A 223 -6.16 17.66 -1.99
C GLU A 223 -4.67 17.98 -2.21
N LEU A 224 -3.88 16.98 -2.60
CA LEU A 224 -2.47 17.17 -2.94
C LEU A 224 -2.29 18.09 -4.16
N LYS A 225 -3.14 17.94 -5.18
CA LYS A 225 -3.15 18.86 -6.33
C LYS A 225 -3.39 20.31 -5.88
N GLN A 226 -4.38 20.54 -5.02
CA GLN A 226 -4.70 21.87 -4.49
C GLN A 226 -3.53 22.48 -3.72
N TRP A 227 -2.86 21.69 -2.85
CA TRP A 227 -1.69 22.19 -2.13
C TRP A 227 -0.53 22.57 -3.06
N ILE A 228 -0.34 21.84 -4.15
CA ILE A 228 0.67 22.16 -5.17
C ILE A 228 0.31 23.44 -5.92
N GLU A 229 -0.94 23.58 -6.38
CA GLU A 229 -1.41 24.77 -7.09
C GLU A 229 -1.38 26.03 -6.20
N ALA A 230 -1.60 25.87 -4.90
CA ALA A 230 -1.51 26.95 -3.91
C ALA A 230 -0.06 27.29 -3.47
N GLY A 231 0.93 26.47 -3.84
CA GLY A 231 2.32 26.64 -3.40
C GLY A 231 2.60 26.22 -1.94
N GLU A 232 1.62 25.62 -1.25
CA GLU A 232 1.75 25.09 0.11
C GLU A 232 2.55 23.78 0.14
N PHE A 233 2.59 23.08 -0.99
CA PHE A 233 3.37 21.86 -1.19
C PHE A 233 4.30 22.01 -2.39
N THR A 234 5.60 21.91 -2.14
CA THR A 234 6.62 21.88 -3.20
C THR A 234 7.05 20.47 -3.51
N LEU A 235 7.26 20.18 -4.80
CA LEU A 235 7.88 18.94 -5.25
C LEU A 235 9.36 18.95 -4.85
N THR A 236 9.89 17.77 -4.54
CA THR A 236 11.29 17.57 -4.18
C THR A 236 11.89 16.50 -5.07
N GLU A 237 13.12 16.71 -5.52
CA GLU A 237 13.92 15.63 -6.11
C GLU A 237 14.20 14.55 -5.06
N SER A 238 14.25 13.29 -5.47
CA SER A 238 14.74 12.23 -4.60
C SER A 238 16.23 12.42 -4.30
N VAL A 239 16.61 12.29 -3.04
CA VAL A 239 18.00 12.35 -2.59
C VAL A 239 18.79 11.12 -3.06
N ALA A 240 18.14 9.97 -3.15
CA ALA A 240 18.73 8.73 -3.62
C ALA A 240 17.64 7.78 -4.18
N PRO A 241 17.97 6.90 -5.13
CA PRO A 241 17.03 5.92 -5.65
C PRO A 241 16.69 4.84 -4.61
N ILE A 242 15.50 4.26 -4.71
CA ILE A 242 15.13 3.06 -3.97
C ILE A 242 15.81 1.83 -4.65
N PRO A 243 16.47 0.91 -3.91
CA PRO A 243 17.21 -0.20 -4.49
C PRO A 243 16.38 -1.18 -5.33
N MET A 244 16.57 -1.18 -6.65
CA MET A 244 15.84 -2.06 -7.58
C MET A 244 16.42 -3.49 -7.73
N ASN A 245 17.49 -3.82 -7.00
CA ASN A 245 18.26 -5.07 -7.15
C ASN A 245 18.01 -6.10 -6.02
N ARG A 246 16.97 -5.93 -5.20
CA ARG A 246 16.68 -6.86 -4.10
C ARG A 246 15.87 -8.07 -4.59
N THR A 247 16.33 -9.27 -4.27
CA THR A 247 15.60 -10.53 -4.48
C THR A 247 14.79 -10.90 -3.24
N PHE A 248 13.76 -11.73 -3.45
CA PHE A 248 13.09 -12.37 -2.33
C PHE A 248 13.97 -13.50 -1.77
N LEU A 249 14.33 -13.42 -0.49
CA LEU A 249 15.12 -14.44 0.19
C LEU A 249 14.22 -15.22 1.15
N PRO A 250 13.76 -16.43 0.79
CA PRO A 250 13.06 -17.29 1.74
C PRO A 250 14.06 -17.84 2.76
N PHE A 251 13.66 -17.87 4.04
CA PHE A 251 14.30 -18.75 5.01
C PHE A 251 14.26 -20.19 4.47
N LEU A 252 15.43 -20.82 4.44
CA LEU A 252 15.55 -22.24 4.13
C LEU A 252 14.99 -23.01 5.32
N GLU A 253 14.08 -23.94 5.06
CA GLU A 253 13.70 -24.95 6.06
C GLU A 253 14.88 -25.94 6.15
N SER A 254 15.44 -26.10 7.35
CA SER A 254 16.46 -27.10 7.66
C SER A 254 15.85 -28.49 7.77
#